data_AF-A0A7H8SA03-F1
#
_entry.id   AF-A0A7H8SA03-F1
#
_cell.length_a   1.000
_cell.length_b   1.000
_cell.length_c   1.000
_cell.angle_alpha   90.00
_cell.angle_beta   90.00
_cell.angle_gamma   90.00
#
_symmetry.space_group_name_H-M   'P 1'
#
loop_
_entity.id
_entity.type
_entity.pdbx_description
1 polymer ?
#
loop_
_entity_poly.entity_id
_entity_poly.type
_entity_poly.pdbx_seq_one_letter_code
_entity_poly.pdbx_strand_id
1 'polypeptide(L)'
;MDNLKPGDTMMREFNLSNDGSLKIENVHLETGYSVTDENGDNHDDLGKHIKVNFLWNWNQESEPVFETTLYELKEMDPDIVKRDIWDPLWEQKGGLESEETHDFWVEFEFVDNGEDQNIFQGDSLELAWTFNATQAEGEDL
;
A
#
# COMPACT_ATOMS: atom_id res chain seq x y z
N MET A 1 5.17 -10.06 -7.26
CA MET A 1 5.73 -10.51 -5.95
C MET A 1 5.79 -12.00 -6.03
N ASP A 2 7.00 -12.56 -6.07
CA ASP A 2 7.21 -13.93 -6.54
C ASP A 2 8.30 -14.58 -5.68
N ASN A 3 8.23 -15.91 -5.52
CA ASN A 3 9.19 -16.71 -4.74
C ASN A 3 9.30 -16.29 -3.26
N LEU A 4 8.19 -15.87 -2.64
CA LEU A 4 8.14 -15.61 -1.21
C LEU A 4 7.82 -16.88 -0.42
N LYS A 5 8.34 -16.94 0.80
CA LYS A 5 7.89 -17.87 1.84
C LYS A 5 7.41 -17.10 3.07
N PRO A 6 6.66 -17.74 3.99
CA PRO A 6 6.29 -17.11 5.25
C PRO A 6 7.52 -16.58 6.00
N GLY A 7 7.38 -15.37 6.54
CA GLY A 7 8.41 -14.58 7.20
C GLY A 7 9.26 -13.71 6.25
N ASP A 8 9.13 -13.85 4.93
CA ASP A 8 9.86 -12.98 4.00
C ASP A 8 9.21 -11.60 3.93
N THR A 9 10.05 -10.55 3.88
CA THR A 9 9.62 -9.17 3.68
C THR A 9 10.21 -8.56 2.42
N MET A 10 9.52 -7.56 1.89
CA MET A 10 9.94 -6.78 0.73
C MET A 10 9.62 -5.31 0.95
N MET A 11 10.68 -4.49 1.00
CA MET A 11 10.53 -3.04 1.00
C MET A 11 10.37 -2.51 -0.43
N ARG A 12 9.48 -1.54 -0.62
CA ARG A 12 9.33 -0.77 -1.85
C ARG A 12 9.30 0.72 -1.50
N GLU A 13 10.05 1.50 -2.28
CA GLU A 13 10.01 2.95 -2.24
C GLU A 13 9.06 3.44 -3.33
N PHE A 14 8.24 4.41 -2.98
CA PHE A 14 7.32 5.09 -3.87
C PHE A 14 7.56 6.59 -3.79
N ASN A 15 7.44 7.27 -4.93
CA ASN A 15 7.55 8.73 -5.01
C ASN A 15 6.21 9.28 -5.50
N LEU A 16 5.63 10.18 -4.73
CA LEU A 16 4.46 10.95 -5.13
C LEU A 16 4.91 12.34 -5.55
N SER A 17 4.81 12.65 -6.85
CA SER A 17 5.21 13.93 -7.42
C SER A 17 3.99 14.72 -7.91
N ASN A 18 3.97 16.03 -7.62
CA ASN A 18 2.99 16.95 -8.18
C ASN A 18 3.58 17.71 -9.37
N ASP A 19 3.46 17.14 -10.57
CA ASP A 19 3.87 17.79 -11.81
C ASP A 19 2.84 18.83 -12.32
N GLY A 20 1.75 19.04 -11.57
CA GLY A 20 0.71 20.01 -11.86
C GLY A 20 1.06 21.41 -11.35
N SER A 21 0.31 22.42 -11.81
CA SER A 21 0.48 23.82 -11.38
C SER A 21 -0.28 24.19 -10.10
N LEU A 22 -1.07 23.26 -9.57
CA LEU A 22 -1.96 23.46 -8.44
C LEU A 22 -1.62 22.46 -7.35
N LYS A 23 -1.76 22.90 -6.11
CA LYS A 23 -1.47 22.11 -4.92
C LYS A 23 -2.41 20.92 -4.81
N ILE A 24 -1.85 19.73 -4.56
CA ILE A 24 -2.62 18.54 -4.19
C ILE A 24 -2.88 18.59 -2.68
N GLU A 25 -4.14 18.46 -2.29
CA GLU A 25 -4.52 18.45 -0.86
C GLU A 25 -4.88 17.05 -0.37
N ASN A 26 -5.38 16.19 -1.25
CA ASN A 26 -5.80 14.84 -0.88
C ASN A 26 -5.30 13.82 -1.89
N VAL A 27 -5.05 12.61 -1.40
CA VAL A 27 -4.74 11.45 -2.23
C VAL A 27 -5.57 10.28 -1.73
N HIS A 28 -6.32 9.68 -2.65
CA HIS A 28 -7.02 8.43 -2.45
C HIS A 28 -6.21 7.31 -3.09
N LEU A 29 -6.00 6.23 -2.36
CA LEU A 29 -5.32 5.03 -2.85
C LEU A 29 -6.35 3.92 -3.08
N GLU A 30 -6.48 3.50 -4.32
CA GLU A 30 -7.23 2.29 -4.67
C GLU A 30 -6.26 1.12 -4.81
N THR A 31 -6.60 0.00 -4.17
CA THR A 31 -5.79 -1.22 -4.20
C THR A 31 -6.48 -2.31 -4.98
N GLY A 32 -5.84 -2.76 -6.05
CA GLY A 32 -6.16 -4.01 -6.75
C GLY A 32 -4.99 -4.98 -6.63
N TYR A 33 -5.30 -6.28 -6.65
CA TYR A 33 -4.28 -7.30 -6.86
C TYR A 33 -4.89 -8.55 -7.49
N SER A 34 -4.03 -9.36 -8.08
CA SER A 34 -4.34 -10.71 -8.55
C SER A 34 -3.30 -11.70 -8.06
N VAL A 35 -3.77 -12.89 -7.67
CA VAL A 35 -2.93 -14.03 -7.28
C VAL A 35 -2.91 -15.02 -8.43
N THR A 36 -1.71 -15.44 -8.83
CA THR A 36 -1.50 -16.59 -9.70
C THR A 36 -1.17 -17.79 -8.83
N ASP A 37 -2.08 -18.76 -8.82
CA ASP A 37 -1.91 -20.06 -8.17
C ASP A 37 -1.13 -20.99 -9.10
N GLU A 38 0.11 -21.31 -8.75
CA GLU A 38 0.99 -22.12 -9.61
C GLU A 38 0.57 -23.60 -9.64
N ASN A 39 0.08 -24.13 -8.51
CA ASN A 39 -0.23 -25.55 -8.35
C ASN A 39 -1.72 -25.87 -8.50
N GLY A 40 -2.59 -24.85 -8.51
CA GLY A 40 -4.04 -24.98 -8.59
C GLY A 40 -4.66 -25.53 -7.31
N ASP A 41 -3.99 -25.40 -6.16
CA ASP A 41 -4.39 -25.98 -4.87
C ASP A 41 -4.78 -24.93 -3.81
N ASN A 42 -4.86 -23.65 -4.20
CA ASN A 42 -5.30 -22.60 -3.28
C ASN A 42 -6.75 -22.80 -2.81
N HIS A 43 -6.91 -22.90 -1.50
CA HIS A 43 -8.20 -22.85 -0.81
C HIS A 43 -8.34 -21.64 0.12
N ASP A 44 -7.39 -20.71 0.05
CA ASP A 44 -7.42 -19.41 0.70
C ASP A 44 -6.76 -18.35 -0.21
N ASP A 45 -6.87 -17.07 0.13
CA ASP A 45 -6.32 -15.97 -0.65
C ASP A 45 -4.96 -15.52 -0.05
N LEU A 46 -3.89 -15.62 -0.84
CA LEU A 46 -2.56 -15.15 -0.48
C LEU A 46 -2.56 -13.70 0.00
N GLY A 47 -3.40 -12.83 -0.56
CA GLY A 47 -3.51 -11.42 -0.17
C GLY A 47 -3.91 -11.20 1.29
N LYS A 48 -4.54 -12.19 1.95
CA LYS A 48 -4.84 -12.13 3.40
C LYS A 48 -3.60 -12.39 4.26
N HIS A 49 -2.57 -13.01 3.70
CA HIS A 49 -1.32 -13.32 4.38
C HIS A 49 -0.20 -12.35 4.01
N ILE A 50 -0.44 -11.42 3.08
CA ILE A 50 0.47 -10.32 2.78
C ILE A 50 0.07 -9.10 3.62
N LYS A 51 0.82 -8.86 4.70
CA LYS A 51 0.72 -7.64 5.50
C LYS A 51 1.40 -6.49 4.75
N VAL A 52 0.78 -5.32 4.83
CA VAL A 52 1.23 -4.06 4.22
C VAL A 52 1.47 -3.07 5.34
N ASN A 53 2.71 -2.62 5.47
CA ASN A 53 3.16 -1.67 6.49
C ASN A 53 3.54 -0.36 5.79
N PHE A 54 2.79 0.72 6.03
CA PHE A 54 3.11 2.05 5.50
C PHE A 54 4.10 2.77 6.42
N LEU A 55 5.21 3.24 5.86
CA LEU A 55 6.32 3.87 6.58
C LEU A 55 6.56 5.28 6.01
N TRP A 56 6.01 6.30 6.68
CA TRP A 56 6.16 7.72 6.26
C TRP A 56 7.47 8.36 6.69
N ASN A 57 8.22 7.70 7.57
CA ASN A 57 9.44 8.24 8.12
C ASN A 57 10.66 7.63 7.43
N TRP A 58 11.71 8.44 7.21
CA TRP A 58 12.99 8.00 6.66
C TRP A 58 13.69 6.90 7.48
N ASN A 59 13.22 6.59 8.69
CA ASN A 59 13.77 5.52 9.50
C ASN A 59 12.92 4.25 9.34
N GLN A 60 13.36 3.37 8.45
CA GLN A 60 12.76 2.07 8.12
C GLN A 60 12.65 1.12 9.33
N GLU A 61 13.20 1.49 10.50
CA GLU A 61 13.11 0.75 11.77
C GLU A 61 12.01 1.26 12.73
N SER A 62 11.20 2.24 12.32
CA SER A 62 10.12 2.76 13.20
C SER A 62 8.80 2.03 12.97
N GLU A 63 7.91 2.13 13.97
CA GLU A 63 6.57 1.56 13.88
C GLU A 63 5.83 2.11 12.64
N PRO A 64 5.12 1.25 11.89
CA PRO A 64 4.34 1.70 10.75
C PRO A 64 3.25 2.66 11.19
N VAL A 65 2.98 3.64 10.33
CA VAL A 65 1.90 4.62 10.56
C VAL A 65 0.52 3.99 10.37
N PHE A 66 0.48 2.93 9.57
CA PHE A 66 -0.71 2.15 9.27
C PHE A 66 -0.28 0.76 8.81
N GLU A 67 -0.99 -0.26 9.29
CA GLU A 67 -0.78 -1.64 8.93
C GLU A 67 -2.11 -2.36 8.67
N THR A 68 -2.14 -3.21 7.65
CA THR A 68 -3.31 -3.99 7.23
C THR A 68 -2.85 -5.17 6.37
N THR A 69 -3.76 -6.04 5.92
CA THR A 69 -3.45 -7.00 4.83
C THR A 69 -3.78 -6.42 3.46
N LEU A 70 -3.19 -6.96 2.38
CA LEU A 70 -3.56 -6.57 1.01
C LEU A 70 -5.04 -6.84 0.70
N TYR A 71 -5.57 -7.95 1.21
CA TYR A 71 -6.99 -8.28 1.09
C TYR A 71 -7.86 -7.21 1.73
N GLU A 72 -7.57 -6.83 2.98
CA GLU A 72 -8.33 -5.78 3.67
C GLU A 72 -8.16 -4.42 3.00
N LEU A 73 -6.93 -4.05 2.62
CA LEU A 73 -6.65 -2.76 1.96
C LEU A 73 -7.43 -2.59 0.65
N LYS A 74 -7.63 -3.69 -0.09
CA LYS A 74 -8.46 -3.72 -1.30
C LYS A 74 -9.95 -3.50 -1.03
N GLU A 75 -10.45 -3.99 0.10
CA GLU A 75 -11.87 -3.89 0.48
C GLU A 75 -12.17 -2.62 1.29
N MET A 76 -11.15 -1.89 1.74
CA MET A 76 -11.31 -0.66 2.50
C MET A 76 -11.93 0.46 1.65
N ASP A 77 -12.78 1.24 2.29
CA ASP A 77 -13.32 2.46 1.69
C ASP A 77 -12.16 3.46 1.45
N PRO A 78 -12.04 4.05 0.24
CA PRO A 78 -10.98 4.99 -0.09
C PRO A 78 -10.85 6.18 0.88
N ASP A 79 -11.95 6.63 1.51
CA ASP A 79 -11.90 7.71 2.49
C ASP A 79 -11.29 7.25 3.83
N ILE A 80 -11.42 5.97 4.18
CA ILE A 80 -10.73 5.40 5.33
C ILE A 80 -9.24 5.27 5.04
N VAL A 81 -8.88 4.81 3.84
CA VAL A 81 -7.49 4.75 3.39
C VAL A 81 -6.88 6.16 3.41
N LYS A 82 -7.57 7.16 2.87
CA LYS A 82 -7.21 8.58 2.97
C LYS A 82 -6.94 9.00 4.41
N ARG A 83 -7.91 8.78 5.31
CA ARG A 83 -7.83 9.21 6.70
C ARG A 83 -6.69 8.56 7.48
N ASP A 84 -6.50 7.26 7.28
CA ASP A 84 -5.58 6.49 8.13
C ASP A 84 -4.14 6.49 7.58
N ILE A 85 -3.96 6.63 6.26
CA ILE A 85 -2.64 6.64 5.61
C ILE A 85 -2.20 8.06 5.26
N TRP A 86 -3.06 8.88 4.64
CA TRP A 86 -2.64 10.13 3.99
C TRP A 86 -2.84 11.38 4.86
N ASP A 87 -3.94 11.49 5.59
CA ASP A 87 -4.21 12.65 6.45
C ASP A 87 -3.10 12.90 7.49
N PRO A 88 -2.51 11.88 8.16
CA PRO A 88 -1.40 12.10 9.09
C PRO A 88 -0.15 12.69 8.42
N LEU A 89 0.08 12.38 7.14
CA LEU A 89 1.15 12.98 6.34
C LEU A 89 0.82 14.43 6.01
N TRP A 90 -0.42 14.71 5.59
CA TRP A 90 -0.86 16.06 5.22
C TRP A 90 -0.99 16.99 6.42
N GLU A 91 -1.32 16.50 7.60
CA GLU A 91 -1.24 17.29 8.84
C GLU A 91 0.19 17.77 9.14
N GLN A 92 1.20 16.98 8.76
CA GLN A 92 2.60 17.34 8.96
C GLN A 92 3.19 18.20 7.83
N LYS A 93 2.83 17.91 6.58
CA LYS A 93 3.41 18.52 5.37
C LYS A 93 2.56 19.64 4.79
N GLY A 94 1.27 19.65 5.08
CA GLY A 94 0.31 20.62 4.59
C GLY A 94 -0.17 20.35 3.16
N GLY A 95 -0.08 19.12 2.65
CA GLY A 95 -0.36 18.76 1.24
C GLY A 95 0.91 18.58 0.42
N LEU A 96 0.79 18.59 -0.92
CA LEU A 96 1.90 18.50 -1.86
C LEU A 96 1.85 19.67 -2.84
N GLU A 97 2.78 20.62 -2.70
CA GLU A 97 2.86 21.83 -3.52
C GLU A 97 3.23 21.51 -4.97
N SER A 98 3.03 22.48 -5.87
CA SER A 98 3.45 22.35 -7.27
C SER A 98 4.96 22.10 -7.37
N GLU A 99 5.36 21.15 -8.22
CA GLU A 99 6.75 20.71 -8.42
C GLU A 99 7.39 20.00 -7.20
N GLU A 100 6.58 19.66 -6.17
CA GLU A 100 7.05 18.94 -4.99
C GLU A 100 6.96 17.41 -5.17
N THR A 101 7.90 16.70 -4.57
CA THR A 101 7.90 15.24 -4.48
C THR A 101 8.02 14.80 -3.03
N HIS A 102 7.26 13.77 -2.66
CA HIS A 102 7.37 13.09 -1.38
C HIS A 102 7.61 11.60 -1.56
N ASP A 103 8.59 11.10 -0.82
CA ASP A 103 8.97 9.69 -0.83
C ASP A 103 8.31 8.98 0.34
N PHE A 104 7.90 7.74 0.12
CA PHE A 104 7.42 6.87 1.17
C PHE A 104 7.80 5.43 0.92
N TRP A 105 7.89 4.68 2.02
CA TRP A 105 8.22 3.28 1.98
C TRP A 105 7.00 2.46 2.36
N VAL A 106 6.86 1.32 1.70
CA VAL A 106 5.89 0.31 2.06
C VAL A 106 6.63 -1.00 2.14
N GLU A 107 6.49 -1.67 3.29
CA GLU A 107 6.92 -3.03 3.46
C GLU A 107 5.75 -3.99 3.22
N PHE A 108 6.00 -5.01 2.41
CA PHE A 108 5.11 -6.14 2.22
C PHE A 108 5.73 -7.34 2.95
N GLU A 109 5.01 -7.93 3.89
CA GLU A 109 5.43 -9.09 4.65
C GLU A 109 4.51 -10.27 4.33
N PHE A 110 5.07 -11.40 3.91
CA PHE A 110 4.32 -12.65 3.93
C PHE A 110 4.33 -13.18 5.37
N VAL A 111 3.25 -12.99 6.10
CA VAL A 111 3.17 -13.30 7.54
C VAL A 111 3.30 -14.82 7.76
N ASP A 112 4.26 -15.21 8.60
CA ASP A 112 4.31 -16.54 9.19
C ASP A 112 3.30 -16.62 10.34
N ASN A 113 2.22 -17.36 10.11
CA ASN A 113 1.15 -17.52 11.08
C ASN A 113 1.33 -18.73 12.00
N GLY A 114 2.44 -19.47 11.87
CA GLY A 114 2.75 -20.68 12.64
C GLY A 114 2.04 -21.95 12.17
N GLU A 115 1.25 -21.90 11.10
CA GLU A 115 0.56 -23.05 10.49
C GLU A 115 1.22 -23.47 9.17
N ASP A 116 0.70 -24.54 8.54
CA ASP A 116 1.17 -24.98 7.22
C ASP A 116 0.61 -24.07 6.11
N GLN A 117 1.47 -23.18 5.60
CA GLN A 117 1.18 -22.25 4.50
C GLN A 117 1.76 -22.72 3.15
N ASN A 118 2.16 -24.00 3.02
CA ASN A 118 2.76 -24.54 1.78
C ASN A 118 1.82 -24.49 0.56
N ILE A 119 0.51 -24.30 0.78
CA ILE A 119 -0.47 -24.09 -0.31
C ILE A 119 -0.12 -22.90 -1.19
N PHE A 120 0.58 -21.89 -0.66
CA PHE A 120 1.01 -20.71 -1.41
C PHE A 120 2.40 -20.89 -2.06
N GLN A 121 2.99 -22.09 -2.01
CA GLN A 121 4.34 -22.30 -2.52
C GLN A 121 4.38 -22.22 -4.04
N GLY A 122 5.14 -21.24 -4.54
CA GLY A 122 5.30 -20.99 -5.98
C GLY A 122 4.33 -19.94 -6.51
N ASP A 123 3.34 -19.55 -5.71
CA ASP A 123 2.39 -18.51 -6.08
C ASP A 123 3.07 -17.16 -6.29
N SER A 124 2.40 -16.33 -7.09
CA SER A 124 2.81 -14.95 -7.30
C SER A 124 1.63 -14.00 -7.16
N LEU A 125 1.93 -12.78 -6.72
CA LEU A 125 0.94 -11.71 -6.56
C LEU A 125 1.36 -10.49 -7.39
N GLU A 126 0.44 -10.01 -8.22
CA GLU A 126 0.58 -8.76 -8.98
C GLU A 126 -0.25 -7.66 -8.30
N LEU A 127 0.42 -6.60 -7.86
CA LEU A 127 -0.18 -5.47 -7.17
C LEU A 127 -0.44 -4.34 -8.16
N ALA A 128 -1.64 -3.77 -8.11
CA ALA A 128 -2.03 -2.59 -8.87
C ALA A 128 -2.52 -1.50 -7.90
N TRP A 129 -1.76 -0.41 -7.81
CA TRP A 129 -2.13 0.76 -7.03
C TRP A 129 -2.45 1.94 -7.94
N THR A 130 -3.61 2.55 -7.70
CA THR A 130 -4.04 3.77 -8.37
C THR A 130 -4.12 4.89 -7.33
N PHE A 131 -3.39 5.97 -7.56
CA PHE A 131 -3.38 7.15 -6.71
C PHE A 131 -4.21 8.25 -7.38
N ASN A 132 -5.35 8.58 -6.78
CA ASN A 132 -6.24 9.65 -7.24
C ASN A 132 -6.01 10.89 -6.36
N ALA A 133 -5.35 11.89 -6.92
CA ALA A 133 -5.06 13.14 -6.21
C ALA A 133 -6.16 14.18 -6.47
N THR A 134 -6.61 14.88 -5.43
CA THR A 134 -7.54 16.01 -5.55
C THR A 134 -6.97 17.27 -4.93
N GLN A 135 -7.37 18.39 -5.49
CA GLN A 135 -7.13 19.73 -4.94
C GLN A 135 -8.15 19.98 -3.82
N ALA A 136 -8.01 21.08 -3.06
CA ALA A 136 -9.01 21.49 -2.07
C ALA A 136 -10.43 21.44 -2.63
N GLU A 137 -11.46 21.29 -1.78
CA GLU A 137 -12.87 21.45 -2.20
C GLU A 137 -13.04 22.77 -2.98
N GLY A 138 -13.11 22.64 -4.31
CA GLY A 138 -12.94 23.74 -5.25
C GLY A 138 -13.01 23.24 -6.68
N GLU A 139 -14.18 22.66 -7.01
CA GLU A 139 -14.62 22.15 -8.33
C GLU A 139 -13.85 20.94 -8.88
N ASP A 140 -14.59 19.85 -9.11
CA ASP A 140 -14.18 18.75 -9.99
C ASP A 140 -13.67 19.32 -11.33
N LEU A 141 -12.54 18.82 -11.82
CA LEU A 141 -12.03 19.14 -13.16
C LEU A 141 -12.94 18.61 -14.27
#